data_AF-A0A415EIL3-F1
#
_entry.id   AF-A0A415EIL3-F1
#
_cell.length_a   1.000
_cell.length_b   1.000
_cell.length_c   1.000
_cell.angle_alpha   90.00
_cell.angle_beta   90.00
_cell.angle_gamma   90.00
#
_symmetry.space_group_name_H-M   'P 1'
#
loop_
_entity.id
_entity.type
_entity.pdbx_description
1 polymer ?
#
loop_
_entity_poly.entity_id
_entity_poly.type
_entity_poly.pdbx_seq_one_letter_code
_entity_poly.pdbx_strand_id
1 'polypeptide(L)'
;MRKKILGWLLGGLLTFTAGCGEAAVAPEAANPVNPQTEMIQLAGELGQYAKAKRPGFQLVGNGAAGLLEVTPDNPKENVDKLVQALDGFLTESVFYTESDQGPQPQEKSMLEFLKGVFALPQKAGKAVWTLDYIPDPELQEKDEALGHKNGYVSMAVGDRNLAQLPQGQVPRVSSRDIRRVQDAENFLFLLNPENFATRLDYLTALQKTPYDAVVVDLYYGDKPLTPAETAMLQDKPQGGRRLVLCYLSVGEAADYRPYWQPDWKTKPPDWVGKPNPDWPGSYRVKYWRPEWKHLLYGSDGAYLDQILNAGFDGVFLDVMDAWQTYK
;
A
#
# COMPACT_ATOMS: atom_id res chain seq x y z
N MET A 1 -45.59 -17.77 -30.14
CA MET A 1 -46.97 -17.61 -30.66
C MET A 1 -47.40 -16.17 -30.40
N ARG A 2 -47.52 -15.34 -31.44
CA ARG A 2 -48.78 -14.87 -32.05
C ARG A 2 -49.52 -13.87 -31.12
N LYS A 3 -49.77 -12.60 -31.47
CA LYS A 3 -50.23 -12.02 -32.75
C LYS A 3 -49.88 -10.52 -32.90
N LYS A 4 -49.60 -10.15 -34.15
CA LYS A 4 -49.75 -8.80 -34.74
C LYS A 4 -51.24 -8.50 -34.97
N ILE A 5 -51.63 -7.22 -34.90
CA ILE A 5 -52.74 -6.62 -35.68
C ILE A 5 -52.27 -5.25 -36.21
N LEU A 6 -52.72 -4.92 -37.42
CA LEU A 6 -52.21 -3.95 -38.38
C LEU A 6 -53.29 -2.89 -38.71
N GLY A 7 -52.89 -1.61 -38.89
CA GLY A 7 -53.45 -0.60 -39.81
C GLY A 7 -54.78 0.06 -39.40
N TRP A 8 -54.98 1.40 -39.49
CA TRP A 8 -54.83 2.22 -40.70
C TRP A 8 -54.54 3.73 -40.45
N LEU A 9 -53.98 4.32 -41.51
CA LEU A 9 -53.60 5.70 -41.90
C LEU A 9 -54.45 6.92 -41.51
N LEU A 10 -53.78 8.06 -41.34
CA LEU A 10 -53.94 9.40 -41.98
C LEU A 10 -53.00 10.37 -41.21
N GLY A 11 -52.05 11.14 -41.73
CA GLY A 11 -51.92 11.93 -42.96
C GLY A 11 -51.50 13.34 -42.49
N GLY A 12 -50.31 13.85 -42.86
CA GLY A 12 -49.91 15.20 -42.45
C GLY A 12 -48.46 15.60 -42.71
N LEU A 13 -48.25 16.25 -43.86
CA LEU A 13 -47.23 17.26 -44.21
C LEU A 13 -45.81 17.20 -43.62
N LEU A 14 -44.84 16.96 -44.51
CA LEU A 14 -43.47 17.44 -44.37
C LEU A 14 -43.41 18.97 -44.54
N THR A 15 -42.76 19.65 -43.61
CA THR A 15 -42.11 20.94 -43.84
C THR A 15 -40.65 20.82 -43.42
N PHE A 16 -39.74 20.82 -44.41
CA PHE A 16 -38.31 21.02 -44.20
C PHE A 16 -38.08 22.49 -43.85
N THR A 17 -37.54 22.76 -42.66
CA THR A 17 -36.82 24.01 -42.39
C THR A 17 -35.42 23.65 -41.91
N ALA A 18 -34.44 24.25 -42.59
CA ALA A 18 -33.03 24.02 -42.38
C ALA A 18 -32.53 24.82 -41.17
N GLY A 19 -31.79 24.15 -40.29
CA GLY A 19 -30.52 24.61 -39.72
C GLY A 19 -30.51 25.87 -38.84
N CYS A 20 -30.37 25.64 -37.54
CA CYS A 20 -29.20 26.09 -36.79
C CYS A 20 -28.90 24.99 -35.77
N GLY A 21 -28.02 24.05 -36.14
CA GLY A 21 -27.58 23.00 -35.23
C GLY A 21 -26.70 23.60 -34.15
N GLU A 22 -27.15 23.49 -32.90
CA GLU A 22 -26.24 23.48 -31.76
C GLU A 22 -25.26 22.34 -32.02
N ALA A 23 -23.99 22.70 -32.23
CA ALA A 23 -22.92 21.74 -32.32
C ALA A 23 -22.91 20.96 -31.00
N ALA A 24 -23.33 19.71 -31.05
CA ALA A 24 -23.08 18.76 -29.97
C ALA A 24 -21.57 18.79 -29.72
N VAL A 25 -21.17 19.33 -28.58
CA VAL A 25 -19.79 19.29 -28.12
C VAL A 25 -19.46 17.81 -28.01
N ALA A 26 -18.64 17.31 -28.93
CA ALA A 26 -18.09 15.96 -28.82
C ALA A 26 -17.44 15.86 -27.44
N PRO A 27 -17.65 14.78 -26.68
CA PRO A 27 -16.96 14.61 -25.41
C PRO A 27 -15.46 14.72 -25.73
N GLU A 28 -14.81 15.70 -25.09
CA GLU A 28 -13.38 15.86 -25.11
C GLU A 28 -12.80 14.47 -24.82
N ALA A 29 -12.03 13.92 -25.77
CA ALA A 29 -11.47 12.58 -25.63
C ALA A 29 -10.65 12.60 -24.33
N ALA A 30 -11.18 11.96 -23.28
CA ALA A 30 -10.52 11.93 -22.00
C ALA A 30 -9.10 11.41 -22.25
N ASN A 31 -8.10 12.19 -21.85
CA ASN A 31 -6.71 11.78 -21.96
C ASN A 31 -6.58 10.36 -21.39
N PRO A 32 -5.88 9.44 -22.08
CA PRO A 32 -5.74 8.08 -21.59
C PRO A 32 -5.14 8.10 -20.19
N VAL A 33 -5.77 7.36 -19.27
CA VAL A 33 -5.29 7.26 -17.88
C VAL A 33 -3.91 6.63 -17.88
N ASN A 34 -2.95 7.28 -17.22
CA ASN A 34 -1.62 6.73 -16.98
C ASN A 34 -1.56 6.12 -15.56
N PRO A 35 -1.56 4.78 -15.42
CA PRO A 35 -1.67 4.13 -14.11
C PRO A 35 -0.51 4.46 -13.16
N GLN A 36 0.71 4.64 -13.68
CA GLN A 36 1.87 5.03 -12.86
C GLN A 36 1.67 6.42 -12.25
N THR A 37 1.25 7.38 -13.08
CA THR A 37 0.96 8.75 -12.66
C THR A 37 -0.15 8.79 -11.61
N GLU A 38 -1.21 8.02 -11.82
CA GLU A 38 -2.35 7.96 -10.89
C GLU A 38 -1.99 7.38 -9.52
N MET A 39 -1.09 6.39 -9.46
CA MET A 39 -0.63 5.83 -8.17
C MET A 39 0.19 6.85 -7.39
N ILE A 40 1.07 7.57 -8.10
CA ILE A 40 1.88 8.65 -7.52
C ILE A 40 0.99 9.80 -7.04
N GLN A 41 -0.04 10.15 -7.81
CA GLN A 41 -1.04 11.13 -7.41
C GLN A 41 -1.81 10.68 -6.17
N LEU A 42 -2.27 9.42 -6.11
CA LEU A 42 -2.95 8.87 -4.94
C LEU A 42 -2.07 8.94 -3.68
N ALA A 43 -0.80 8.55 -3.77
CA ALA A 43 0.13 8.66 -2.64
C ALA A 43 0.28 10.13 -2.17
N GLY A 44 0.37 11.07 -3.12
CA GLY A 44 0.39 12.51 -2.83
C GLY A 44 -0.87 13.01 -2.15
N GLU A 45 -2.05 12.62 -2.63
CA GLU A 45 -3.36 12.97 -2.06
C GLU A 45 -3.51 12.45 -0.63
N LEU A 46 -3.22 11.15 -0.40
CA LEU A 46 -3.25 10.54 0.93
C LEU A 46 -2.29 11.26 1.89
N GLY A 47 -1.08 11.57 1.42
CA GLY A 47 -0.07 12.28 2.20
C GLY A 47 -0.50 13.68 2.59
N GLN A 48 -1.00 14.46 1.63
CA GLN A 48 -1.51 15.82 1.88
C GLN A 48 -2.69 15.80 2.87
N TYR A 49 -3.64 14.88 2.66
CA TYR A 49 -4.82 14.74 3.52
C TYR A 49 -4.43 14.39 4.96
N ALA A 50 -3.61 13.36 5.15
CA ALA A 50 -3.18 12.93 6.47
C ALA A 50 -2.36 14.00 7.18
N LYS A 51 -1.39 14.63 6.48
CA LYS A 51 -0.51 15.66 7.06
C LYS A 51 -1.26 16.95 7.40
N ALA A 52 -2.35 17.28 6.69
CA ALA A 52 -3.23 18.40 7.05
C ALA A 52 -3.93 18.17 8.40
N LYS A 53 -4.32 16.93 8.71
CA LYS A 53 -4.94 16.57 10.00
C LYS A 53 -3.91 16.33 11.10
N ARG A 54 -2.76 15.75 10.74
CA ARG A 54 -1.67 15.36 11.63
C ARG A 54 -0.32 15.64 10.97
N PRO A 55 0.31 16.80 11.21
CA PRO A 55 1.53 17.22 10.51
C PRO A 55 2.71 16.24 10.58
N GLY A 56 2.79 15.42 11.63
CA GLY A 56 3.83 14.39 11.79
C GLY A 56 3.49 13.01 11.21
N PHE A 57 2.38 12.86 10.47
CA PHE A 57 1.97 11.58 9.91
C PHE A 57 2.89 11.14 8.78
N GLN A 58 3.37 9.88 8.82
CA GLN A 58 4.39 9.39 7.90
C GLN A 58 3.85 8.38 6.90
N LEU A 59 4.43 8.36 5.70
CA LEU A 59 4.04 7.43 4.63
C LEU A 59 5.23 6.57 4.20
N VAL A 60 5.08 5.25 4.27
CA VAL A 60 6.05 4.28 3.73
C VAL A 60 5.38 3.53 2.59
N GLY A 61 5.92 3.58 1.38
CA GLY A 61 5.32 2.92 0.21
C GLY A 61 5.95 1.57 -0.10
N ASN A 62 5.14 0.53 -0.34
CA ASN A 62 5.57 -0.79 -0.78
C ASN A 62 5.25 -1.07 -2.24
N GLY A 63 6.14 -1.77 -2.93
CA GLY A 63 6.00 -2.02 -4.39
C GLY A 63 6.26 -0.77 -5.24
N ALA A 64 6.79 0.31 -4.64
CA ALA A 64 7.01 1.58 -5.31
C ALA A 64 8.32 1.65 -6.12
N ALA A 65 9.21 0.65 -6.04
CA ALA A 65 10.52 0.67 -6.70
C ALA A 65 10.43 0.90 -8.21
N GLY A 66 9.49 0.24 -8.89
CA GLY A 66 9.27 0.46 -10.33
C GLY A 66 8.75 1.86 -10.68
N LEU A 67 8.12 2.56 -9.73
CA LEU A 67 7.68 3.96 -9.92
C LEU A 67 8.82 4.98 -9.75
N LEU A 68 10.00 4.54 -9.33
CA LEU A 68 11.21 5.36 -9.26
C LEU A 68 12.01 5.35 -10.57
N GLU A 69 11.69 4.45 -11.51
CA GLU A 69 12.33 4.39 -12.81
C GLU A 69 11.78 5.48 -13.74
N VAL A 70 12.69 6.24 -14.39
CA VAL A 70 12.31 7.25 -15.37
C VAL A 70 12.12 6.59 -16.73
N THR A 71 10.88 6.62 -17.25
CA THR A 71 10.50 6.07 -18.55
C THR A 71 9.66 7.09 -19.32
N PRO A 72 9.34 6.87 -20.62
CA PRO A 72 8.41 7.73 -21.34
C PRO A 72 7.02 7.84 -20.68
N ASP A 73 6.57 6.76 -20.03
CA ASP A 73 5.28 6.70 -19.33
C ASP A 73 5.39 7.15 -17.86
N ASN A 74 6.60 7.25 -17.32
CA ASN A 74 6.87 7.73 -15.96
C ASN A 74 8.01 8.76 -15.97
N PRO A 75 7.71 10.03 -16.32
CA PRO A 75 8.75 11.04 -16.47
C PRO A 75 9.35 11.45 -15.12
N LYS A 76 10.46 12.17 -15.15
CA LYS A 76 11.21 12.57 -13.95
C LYS A 76 10.33 13.30 -12.92
N GLU A 77 9.38 14.12 -13.38
CA GLU A 77 8.47 14.87 -12.53
C GLU A 77 7.60 13.96 -11.65
N ASN A 78 7.23 12.79 -12.15
CA ASN A 78 6.50 11.79 -11.38
C ASN A 78 7.38 11.18 -10.29
N VAL A 79 8.62 10.83 -10.63
CA VAL A 79 9.60 10.30 -9.66
C VAL A 79 9.85 11.32 -8.54
N ASP A 80 10.03 12.60 -8.90
CA ASP A 80 10.23 13.67 -7.91
C ASP A 80 9.00 13.84 -6.99
N LYS A 81 7.78 13.79 -7.54
CA LYS A 81 6.54 13.84 -6.76
C LYS A 81 6.42 12.65 -5.80
N LEU A 82 6.77 11.44 -6.24
CA LEU A 82 6.73 10.25 -5.41
C LEU A 82 7.72 10.34 -4.24
N VAL A 83 8.98 10.73 -4.53
CA VAL A 83 10.02 10.94 -3.51
C VAL A 83 9.61 12.04 -2.53
N GLN A 84 8.90 13.07 -2.98
CA GLN A 84 8.36 14.10 -2.10
C GLN A 84 7.21 13.56 -1.21
N ALA A 85 6.31 12.77 -1.78
CA ALA A 85 5.10 12.27 -1.09
C ALA A 85 5.42 11.29 0.04
N LEU A 86 6.39 10.39 -0.17
CA LEU A 86 6.73 9.32 0.76
C LEU A 86 7.89 9.70 1.69
N ASP A 87 7.87 9.16 2.90
CA ASP A 87 8.91 9.31 3.92
C ASP A 87 9.86 8.11 3.94
N GLY A 88 9.38 6.94 3.50
CA GLY A 88 10.16 5.73 3.27
C GLY A 88 9.67 4.90 2.09
N PHE A 89 10.53 4.02 1.60
CA PHE A 89 10.28 3.12 0.49
C PHE A 89 10.64 1.71 0.92
N LEU A 90 9.70 0.76 0.81
CA LEU A 90 9.96 -0.65 1.01
C LEU A 90 9.89 -1.41 -0.32
N THR A 91 10.70 -2.45 -0.44
CA THR A 91 10.66 -3.36 -1.59
C THR A 91 10.82 -4.80 -1.14
N GLU A 92 10.01 -5.66 -1.73
CA GLU A 92 9.99 -7.12 -1.60
C GLU A 92 10.22 -7.73 -2.99
N SER A 93 11.19 -8.60 -3.24
CA SER A 93 12.39 -8.93 -2.44
C SER A 93 13.64 -8.36 -3.12
N VAL A 94 14.70 -8.11 -2.36
CA VAL A 94 15.88 -7.36 -2.81
C VAL A 94 17.12 -8.25 -2.96
N PHE A 95 17.56 -8.95 -1.92
CA PHE A 95 18.81 -9.71 -1.93
C PHE A 95 18.61 -11.20 -2.21
N TYR A 96 17.45 -11.74 -1.84
CA TYR A 96 17.05 -13.12 -2.05
C TYR A 96 15.65 -13.19 -2.63
N THR A 97 15.44 -14.08 -3.59
CA THR A 97 14.13 -14.36 -4.18
C THR A 97 13.67 -15.76 -3.81
N GLU A 98 12.37 -15.90 -3.57
CA GLU A 98 11.75 -17.22 -3.37
C GLU A 98 11.79 -18.05 -4.66
N SER A 99 12.03 -19.35 -4.49
CA SER A 99 11.95 -20.33 -5.56
C SER A 99 11.52 -21.68 -4.99
N ASP A 100 11.10 -22.60 -5.85
CA ASP A 100 10.78 -23.99 -5.46
C ASP A 100 11.95 -24.72 -4.77
N GLN A 101 13.18 -24.23 -4.95
CA GLN A 101 14.40 -24.78 -4.35
C GLN A 101 14.83 -24.06 -3.07
N GLY A 102 13.99 -23.17 -2.53
CA GLY A 102 14.32 -22.29 -1.41
C GLY A 102 14.87 -20.93 -1.86
N PRO A 103 15.24 -20.05 -0.91
CA PRO A 103 15.70 -18.69 -1.21
C PRO A 103 16.98 -18.71 -2.04
N GLN A 104 16.97 -18.04 -3.18
CA GLN A 104 18.11 -17.90 -4.09
C GLN A 104 18.63 -16.46 -4.06
N PRO A 105 19.96 -16.23 -4.16
CA PRO A 105 20.49 -14.88 -4.32
C PRO A 105 19.88 -14.19 -5.55
N GLN A 106 19.53 -12.91 -5.40
CA GLN A 106 18.98 -12.09 -6.46
C GLN A 106 19.96 -11.97 -7.63
N GLU A 107 19.41 -11.90 -8.85
CA GLU A 107 20.17 -11.66 -10.06
C GLU A 107 20.98 -10.35 -9.97
N LYS A 108 22.24 -10.39 -10.39
CA LYS A 108 23.15 -9.23 -10.29
C LYS A 108 22.62 -7.99 -11.02
N SER A 109 21.99 -8.19 -12.18
CA SER A 109 21.39 -7.10 -12.95
C SER A 109 20.22 -6.44 -12.21
N MET A 110 19.40 -7.23 -11.51
CA MET A 110 18.31 -6.73 -10.69
C MET A 110 18.84 -5.96 -9.47
N LEU A 111 19.88 -6.47 -8.80
CA LEU A 111 20.52 -5.76 -7.70
C LEU A 111 21.08 -4.39 -8.12
N GLU A 112 21.75 -4.31 -9.28
CA GLU A 112 22.25 -3.03 -9.80
C GLU A 112 21.11 -2.08 -10.20
N PHE A 113 20.02 -2.60 -10.77
CA PHE A 113 18.82 -1.82 -11.03
C PHE A 113 18.21 -1.24 -9.74
N LEU A 114 17.94 -2.09 -8.75
CA LEU A 114 17.37 -1.70 -7.47
C LEU A 114 18.25 -0.67 -6.75
N LYS A 115 19.56 -0.89 -6.73
CA LYS A 115 20.52 0.08 -6.19
C LYS A 115 20.47 1.43 -6.92
N GLY A 116 20.29 1.42 -8.24
CA GLY A 116 20.12 2.63 -9.05
C GLY A 116 18.88 3.43 -8.64
N VAL A 117 17.72 2.77 -8.52
CA VAL A 117 16.47 3.44 -8.15
C VAL A 117 16.43 3.83 -6.66
N PHE A 118 16.99 3.04 -5.75
CA PHE A 118 17.06 3.35 -4.31
C PHE A 118 17.99 4.53 -3.99
N ALA A 119 18.96 4.82 -4.85
CA ALA A 119 19.79 6.01 -4.70
C ALA A 119 18.99 7.32 -4.77
N LEU A 120 17.81 7.33 -5.42
CA LEU A 120 16.96 8.51 -5.53
C LEU A 120 16.35 8.92 -4.17
N PRO A 121 15.58 8.04 -3.46
CA PRO A 121 15.09 8.36 -2.12
C PRO A 121 16.23 8.56 -1.11
N GLN A 122 17.32 7.79 -1.16
CA GLN A 122 18.45 7.98 -0.25
C GLN A 122 19.08 9.38 -0.39
N LYS A 123 19.32 9.86 -1.62
CA LYS A 123 19.84 11.23 -1.86
C LYS A 123 18.88 12.31 -1.38
N ALA A 124 17.57 12.03 -1.38
CA ALA A 124 16.54 12.91 -0.83
C ALA A 124 16.35 12.76 0.69
N GLY A 125 17.19 11.96 1.37
CA GLY A 125 17.11 11.72 2.80
C GLY A 125 15.87 10.94 3.23
N LYS A 126 15.32 10.09 2.35
CA LYS A 126 14.21 9.19 2.64
C LYS A 126 14.71 7.82 3.06
N ALA A 127 13.91 7.10 3.85
CA ALA A 127 14.27 5.75 4.27
C ALA A 127 14.12 4.77 3.10
N VAL A 128 15.01 3.78 3.04
CA VAL A 128 14.89 2.62 2.15
C VAL A 128 14.90 1.38 3.03
N TRP A 129 13.80 0.63 2.99
CA TRP A 129 13.57 -0.60 3.72
C TRP A 129 13.51 -1.79 2.74
N THR A 130 13.94 -2.97 3.17
CA THR A 130 13.84 -4.19 2.36
C THR A 130 13.26 -5.32 3.19
N LEU A 131 12.43 -6.15 2.57
CA LEU A 131 11.86 -7.34 3.19
C LEU A 131 12.04 -8.55 2.27
N ASP A 132 12.75 -9.55 2.77
CA ASP A 132 13.03 -10.80 2.04
C ASP A 132 12.50 -12.01 2.80
N TYR A 133 11.94 -12.98 2.07
CA TYR A 133 11.32 -14.16 2.66
C TYR A 133 12.30 -15.33 2.71
N ILE A 134 12.98 -15.48 3.85
CA ILE A 134 14.11 -16.39 4.04
C ILE A 134 13.87 -17.24 5.30
N PRO A 135 13.64 -18.56 5.18
CA PRO A 135 13.47 -19.43 6.36
C PRO A 135 14.75 -19.68 7.16
N ASP A 136 15.91 -19.62 6.51
CA ASP A 136 17.21 -19.93 7.12
C ASP A 136 17.76 -18.73 7.93
N PRO A 137 18.01 -18.86 9.26
CA PRO A 137 18.48 -17.75 10.08
C PRO A 137 19.85 -17.19 9.70
N GLU A 138 20.78 -18.02 9.21
CA GLU A 138 22.10 -17.52 8.80
C GLU A 138 22.01 -16.68 7.52
N LEU A 139 21.08 -17.02 6.63
CA LEU A 139 20.77 -16.21 5.45
C LEU A 139 20.02 -14.92 5.82
N GLN A 140 19.15 -14.94 6.83
CA GLN A 140 18.52 -13.73 7.37
C GLN A 140 19.58 -12.74 7.88
N GLU A 141 20.56 -13.19 8.68
CA GLU A 141 21.65 -12.32 9.16
C GLU A 141 22.49 -11.75 8.00
N LYS A 142 22.71 -12.54 6.94
CA LYS A 142 23.42 -12.08 5.74
C LYS A 142 22.63 -11.02 4.97
N ASP A 143 21.33 -11.22 4.80
CA ASP A 143 20.42 -10.24 4.20
C ASP A 143 20.48 -8.90 4.94
N GLU A 144 20.31 -8.93 6.26
CA GLU A 144 20.32 -7.74 7.09
C GLU A 144 21.66 -6.99 7.07
N ALA A 145 22.77 -7.75 7.02
CA ALA A 145 24.10 -7.18 6.86
C ALA A 145 24.31 -6.53 5.48
N LEU A 146 23.78 -7.12 4.41
CA LEU A 146 23.81 -6.56 3.06
C LEU A 146 23.00 -5.26 2.99
N GLY A 147 21.80 -5.24 3.55
CA GLY A 147 20.98 -4.05 3.70
C GLY A 147 21.74 -2.90 4.35
N HIS A 148 22.27 -3.17 5.54
CA HIS A 148 23.04 -2.20 6.31
C HIS A 148 24.24 -1.63 5.53
N LYS A 149 25.00 -2.51 4.85
CA LYS A 149 26.15 -2.09 4.03
C LYS A 149 25.76 -1.12 2.91
N ASN A 150 24.52 -1.19 2.41
CA ASN A 150 23.99 -0.30 1.38
C ASN A 150 23.20 0.90 1.95
N GLY A 151 23.16 1.07 3.27
CA GLY A 151 22.38 2.14 3.92
C GLY A 151 20.87 1.91 3.87
N TYR A 152 20.45 0.65 3.85
CA TYR A 152 19.05 0.23 3.97
C TYR A 152 18.78 -0.32 5.37
N VAL A 153 17.51 -0.32 5.77
CA VAL A 153 17.04 -1.10 6.93
C VAL A 153 16.40 -2.36 6.38
N SER A 154 16.87 -3.51 6.78
CA SER A 154 16.41 -4.78 6.21
C SER A 154 15.82 -5.65 7.30
N MET A 155 14.82 -6.43 6.91
CA MET A 155 14.21 -7.48 7.70
C MET A 155 14.11 -8.71 6.82
N ALA A 156 14.47 -9.87 7.35
CA ALA A 156 14.28 -11.13 6.65
C ALA A 156 13.48 -12.10 7.53
N VAL A 157 12.47 -12.76 6.95
CA VAL A 157 11.54 -13.62 7.70
C VAL A 157 11.18 -14.88 6.93
N GLY A 158 10.99 -16.00 7.63
CA GLY A 158 10.55 -17.24 6.98
C GLY A 158 9.06 -17.31 6.65
N ASP A 159 8.22 -16.54 7.34
CA ASP A 159 6.77 -16.57 7.19
C ASP A 159 6.27 -15.44 6.29
N ARG A 160 5.91 -15.79 5.05
CA ARG A 160 5.31 -14.85 4.09
C ARG A 160 3.95 -14.31 4.54
N ASN A 161 3.24 -15.02 5.43
CA ASN A 161 1.99 -14.52 5.98
C ASN A 161 2.20 -13.47 7.07
N LEU A 162 3.43 -13.24 7.55
CA LEU A 162 3.70 -12.23 8.59
C LEU A 162 2.75 -12.40 9.79
N ALA A 163 2.48 -13.66 10.15
CA ALA A 163 1.47 -14.07 11.12
C ALA A 163 2.10 -14.46 12.47
N GLN A 164 3.42 -14.36 12.58
CA GLN A 164 4.20 -14.74 13.74
C GLN A 164 5.33 -13.75 13.99
N LEU A 165 5.72 -13.60 15.26
CA LEU A 165 6.92 -12.84 15.60
C LEU A 165 8.16 -13.58 15.09
N PRO A 166 9.12 -12.90 14.43
CA PRO A 166 10.39 -13.49 14.05
C PRO A 166 11.11 -14.09 15.26
N GLN A 167 11.75 -15.23 15.05
CA GLN A 167 12.64 -15.84 16.02
C GLN A 167 14.06 -15.29 15.83
N GLY A 168 14.87 -15.33 16.88
CA GLY A 168 16.27 -14.91 16.81
C GLY A 168 16.54 -13.54 17.44
N GLN A 169 17.73 -13.03 17.19
CA GLN A 169 18.20 -11.77 17.76
C GLN A 169 17.67 -10.58 16.94
N VAL A 170 17.10 -9.59 17.62
CA VAL A 170 16.68 -8.35 16.95
C VAL A 170 17.93 -7.50 16.66
N PRO A 171 18.16 -7.07 15.41
CA PRO A 171 19.33 -6.27 15.05
C PRO A 171 19.20 -4.85 15.62
N ARG A 172 20.33 -4.24 16.00
CA ARG A 172 20.43 -2.80 16.35
C ARG A 172 19.40 -2.30 17.38
N VAL A 173 19.11 -3.09 18.41
CA VAL A 173 18.21 -2.69 19.51
C VAL A 173 18.68 -1.38 20.14
N SER A 174 17.76 -0.41 20.22
CA SER A 174 18.05 0.93 20.74
C SER A 174 16.96 1.40 21.71
N SER A 175 17.31 2.19 22.72
CA SER A 175 16.37 2.89 23.61
C SER A 175 16.10 4.34 23.18
N ARG A 176 16.59 4.77 22.00
CA ARG A 176 16.32 6.10 21.44
C ARG A 176 14.83 6.27 21.14
N ASP A 177 14.33 7.48 21.27
CA ASP A 177 13.02 7.85 20.72
C ASP A 177 13.08 7.90 19.20
N ILE A 178 12.24 7.10 18.54
CA ILE A 178 12.08 7.09 17.09
C ILE A 178 10.82 7.89 16.75
N ARG A 179 11.03 9.03 16.08
CA ARG A 179 9.94 9.94 15.66
C ARG A 179 9.81 10.06 14.15
N ARG A 180 10.79 9.58 13.38
CA ARG A 180 10.80 9.62 11.93
C ARG A 180 11.21 8.25 11.39
N VAL A 181 10.61 7.83 10.26
CA VAL A 181 10.88 6.53 9.62
C VAL A 181 12.37 6.41 9.28
N GLN A 182 13.01 7.53 8.93
CA GLN A 182 14.43 7.62 8.62
C GLN A 182 15.35 7.37 9.82
N ASP A 183 14.84 7.46 11.05
CA ASP A 183 15.65 7.26 12.27
C ASP A 183 15.62 5.81 12.78
N ALA A 184 14.74 4.96 12.22
CA ALA A 184 14.58 3.57 12.60
C ALA A 184 15.74 2.71 12.06
N GLU A 185 16.29 1.84 12.89
CA GLU A 185 17.41 0.96 12.51
C GLU A 185 17.00 -0.51 12.36
N ASN A 186 15.76 -0.83 12.71
CA ASN A 186 15.08 -2.11 12.51
C ASN A 186 13.56 -1.87 12.44
N PHE A 187 12.82 -2.82 11.88
CA PHE A 187 11.36 -2.80 11.90
C PHE A 187 10.80 -4.22 11.98
N LEU A 188 9.52 -4.33 12.31
CA LEU A 188 8.79 -5.58 12.40
C LEU A 188 7.46 -5.48 11.65
N PHE A 189 7.14 -6.49 10.86
CA PHE A 189 5.78 -6.73 10.37
C PHE A 189 5.07 -7.79 11.22
N LEU A 190 3.80 -7.53 11.54
CA LEU A 190 2.87 -8.52 12.08
C LEU A 190 1.44 -8.17 11.64
N LEU A 191 1.07 -8.64 10.44
CA LEU A 191 -0.16 -8.25 9.76
C LEU A 191 -1.33 -9.21 10.03
N ASN A 192 -1.04 -10.48 10.28
CA ASN A 192 -2.06 -11.53 10.41
C ASN A 192 -2.09 -12.07 11.86
N PRO A 193 -2.88 -11.46 12.77
CA PRO A 193 -2.83 -11.77 14.19
C PRO A 193 -3.65 -13.01 14.59
N GLU A 194 -4.08 -13.82 13.63
CA GLU A 194 -5.00 -14.96 13.85
C GLU A 194 -4.40 -16.06 14.74
N ASN A 195 -3.07 -16.14 14.82
CA ASN A 195 -2.36 -17.09 15.69
C ASN A 195 -2.38 -16.69 17.17
N PHE A 196 -2.83 -15.48 17.51
CA PHE A 196 -2.96 -15.03 18.89
C PHE A 196 -4.37 -15.33 19.40
N ALA A 197 -4.46 -16.04 20.53
CA ALA A 197 -5.75 -16.47 21.09
C ALA A 197 -6.67 -15.30 21.48
N THR A 198 -6.09 -14.19 21.94
CA THR A 198 -6.84 -12.99 22.30
C THR A 198 -6.15 -11.72 21.81
N ARG A 199 -6.95 -10.65 21.70
CA ARG A 199 -6.47 -9.30 21.41
C ARG A 199 -5.41 -8.83 22.41
N LEU A 200 -5.59 -9.19 23.69
CA LEU A 200 -4.64 -8.86 24.74
C LEU A 200 -3.31 -9.60 24.54
N ASP A 201 -3.34 -10.88 24.14
CA ASP A 201 -2.12 -11.65 23.86
C ASP A 201 -1.36 -11.06 22.69
N TYR A 202 -2.05 -10.69 21.61
CA TYR A 202 -1.47 -10.02 20.44
C TYR A 202 -0.77 -8.72 20.81
N LEU A 203 -1.47 -7.81 21.48
CA LEU A 203 -0.92 -6.51 21.84
C LEU A 203 0.21 -6.62 22.86
N THR A 204 0.08 -7.53 23.83
CA THR A 204 1.13 -7.78 24.83
C THR A 204 2.37 -8.38 24.18
N ALA A 205 2.22 -9.26 23.20
CA ALA A 205 3.34 -9.84 22.47
C ALA A 205 4.09 -8.76 21.67
N LEU A 206 3.37 -7.91 20.93
CA LEU A 206 3.96 -6.79 20.19
C LEU A 206 4.70 -5.79 21.11
N GLN A 207 4.08 -5.41 22.23
CA GLN A 207 4.67 -4.47 23.18
C GLN A 207 6.02 -4.96 23.73
N LYS A 208 6.20 -6.28 23.86
CA LYS A 208 7.44 -6.91 24.34
C LYS A 208 8.56 -6.95 23.31
N THR A 209 8.31 -6.56 22.06
CA THR A 209 9.34 -6.55 21.02
C THR A 209 10.17 -5.26 21.10
N PRO A 210 11.48 -5.27 20.80
CA PRO A 210 12.34 -4.09 20.94
C PRO A 210 12.50 -3.24 19.66
N TYR A 211 11.64 -3.40 18.66
CA TYR A 211 11.79 -2.75 17.35
C TYR A 211 11.52 -1.23 17.37
N ASP A 212 12.23 -0.50 16.52
CA ASP A 212 12.13 0.95 16.30
C ASP A 212 10.90 1.35 15.49
N ALA A 213 10.39 0.45 14.65
CA ALA A 213 9.10 0.57 14.01
C ALA A 213 8.37 -0.78 13.99
N VAL A 214 7.04 -0.74 14.10
CA VAL A 214 6.18 -1.91 13.88
C VAL A 214 5.13 -1.55 12.83
N VAL A 215 4.86 -2.47 11.91
CA VAL A 215 3.80 -2.38 10.91
C VAL A 215 2.77 -3.44 11.20
N VAL A 216 1.55 -3.00 11.46
CA VAL A 216 0.42 -3.86 11.86
C VAL A 216 -0.83 -3.47 11.09
N ASP A 217 -1.84 -4.34 11.09
CA ASP A 217 -3.15 -3.99 10.56
C ASP A 217 -3.92 -3.05 11.49
N LEU A 218 -4.88 -2.30 10.95
CA LEU A 218 -5.81 -1.52 11.75
C LEU A 218 -6.68 -2.42 12.64
N TYR A 219 -6.96 -3.64 12.21
CA TYR A 219 -7.92 -4.53 12.86
C TYR A 219 -7.25 -5.70 13.58
N TYR A 220 -7.80 -6.05 14.74
CA TYR A 220 -7.68 -7.38 15.31
C TYR A 220 -9.08 -8.00 15.32
N GLY A 221 -9.28 -9.05 14.51
CA GLY A 221 -10.61 -9.58 14.22
C GLY A 221 -11.46 -8.55 13.47
N ASP A 222 -12.64 -8.25 14.00
CA ASP A 222 -13.63 -7.34 13.40
C ASP A 222 -13.55 -5.90 13.94
N LYS A 223 -12.61 -5.61 14.86
CA LYS A 223 -12.53 -4.32 15.56
C LYS A 223 -11.21 -3.59 15.30
N PRO A 224 -11.27 -2.29 14.96
CA PRO A 224 -10.07 -1.49 14.81
C PRO A 224 -9.35 -1.32 16.14
N LEU A 225 -8.04 -1.11 16.11
CA LEU A 225 -7.23 -0.70 17.25
C LEU A 225 -7.73 0.64 17.80
N THR A 226 -7.79 0.74 19.12
CA THR A 226 -8.18 1.98 19.81
C THR A 226 -6.96 2.90 19.98
N PRO A 227 -7.16 4.21 20.20
CA PRO A 227 -6.07 5.14 20.48
C PRO A 227 -5.17 4.69 21.64
N ALA A 228 -5.75 4.09 22.69
CA ALA A 228 -5.01 3.63 23.85
C ALA A 228 -4.13 2.40 23.52
N GLU A 229 -4.64 1.48 22.70
CA GLU A 229 -3.87 0.30 22.28
C GLU A 229 -2.73 0.70 21.34
N THR A 230 -2.98 1.61 20.39
CA THR A 230 -1.92 2.13 19.53
C THR A 230 -0.86 2.89 20.32
N ALA A 231 -1.27 3.74 21.27
CA ALA A 231 -0.34 4.45 22.14
C ALA A 231 0.52 3.48 22.98
N MET A 232 -0.07 2.40 23.48
CA MET A 232 0.66 1.36 24.20
C MET A 232 1.74 0.69 23.33
N LEU A 233 1.48 0.49 22.03
CA LEU A 233 2.45 -0.07 21.10
C LEU A 233 3.58 0.90 20.74
N GLN A 234 3.42 2.20 20.98
CA GLN A 234 4.46 3.21 20.73
C GLN A 234 5.59 3.17 21.75
N ASP A 235 5.44 2.46 22.88
CA ASP A 235 6.49 2.29 23.87
C ASP A 235 7.33 1.04 23.59
N LYS A 236 8.65 1.16 23.78
CA LYS A 236 9.60 0.04 23.69
C LYS A 236 9.85 -0.58 25.08
N PRO A 237 10.00 -1.90 25.19
CA PRO A 237 10.21 -2.58 26.48
C PRO A 237 11.55 -2.22 27.12
N GLN A 238 12.55 -1.83 26.32
CA GLN A 238 13.84 -1.32 26.76
C GLN A 238 13.85 0.20 27.03
N GLY A 239 12.70 0.86 26.96
CA GLY A 239 12.56 2.31 27.03
C GLY A 239 12.70 3.01 25.67
N GLY A 240 12.23 4.25 25.64
CA GLY A 240 12.11 5.05 24.43
C GLY A 240 10.86 4.70 23.62
N ARG A 241 10.58 5.55 22.63
CA ARG A 241 9.43 5.42 21.72
C ARG A 241 9.80 4.72 20.41
N ARG A 242 8.87 3.94 19.84
CA ARG A 242 8.91 3.42 18.46
C ARG A 242 7.83 4.06 17.59
N LEU A 243 7.93 3.86 16.27
CA LEU A 243 6.84 4.15 15.34
C LEU A 243 5.86 2.97 15.26
N VAL A 244 4.57 3.26 15.19
CA VAL A 244 3.52 2.29 14.86
C VAL A 244 2.86 2.71 13.56
N LEU A 245 3.12 1.98 12.48
CA LEU A 245 2.57 2.22 11.14
C LEU A 245 1.43 1.25 10.86
N CYS A 246 0.38 1.74 10.20
CA CYS A 246 -0.76 0.91 9.82
C CYS A 246 -0.64 0.45 8.36
N TYR A 247 -0.87 -0.84 8.12
CA TYR A 247 -1.09 -1.37 6.77
C TYR A 247 -2.30 -0.70 6.10
N LEU A 248 -2.12 -0.28 4.85
CA LEU A 248 -3.17 0.27 3.99
C LEU A 248 -2.94 -0.15 2.54
N SER A 249 -3.73 -1.09 2.03
CA SER A 249 -3.70 -1.42 0.60
C SER A 249 -4.31 -0.27 -0.22
N VAL A 250 -3.55 0.24 -1.19
CA VAL A 250 -3.99 1.33 -2.09
C VAL A 250 -4.32 0.85 -3.49
N GLY A 251 -3.81 -0.32 -3.88
CA GLY A 251 -4.00 -0.93 -5.20
C GLY A 251 -4.97 -2.10 -5.24
N GLU A 252 -5.48 -2.55 -4.08
CA GLU A 252 -6.42 -3.67 -3.98
C GLU A 252 -7.55 -3.41 -2.97
N ALA A 253 -8.75 -3.87 -3.31
CA ALA A 253 -9.86 -4.02 -2.40
C ALA A 253 -9.87 -5.45 -1.84
N ALA A 254 -10.26 -5.61 -0.58
CA ALA A 254 -10.34 -6.93 0.06
C ALA A 254 -11.76 -7.23 0.54
N ASP A 255 -12.25 -8.44 0.26
CA ASP A 255 -13.64 -8.85 0.55
C ASP A 255 -13.94 -9.08 2.04
N TYR A 256 -12.90 -9.16 2.85
CA TYR A 256 -12.95 -9.21 4.31
C TYR A 256 -12.86 -7.83 4.98
N ARG A 257 -12.73 -6.73 4.21
CA ARG A 257 -12.69 -5.36 4.78
C ARG A 257 -14.09 -4.79 4.98
N PRO A 258 -14.31 -3.94 6.00
CA PRO A 258 -15.65 -3.43 6.31
C PRO A 258 -16.33 -2.58 5.22
N TYR A 259 -15.56 -2.00 4.30
CA TYR A 259 -16.11 -1.25 3.16
C TYR A 259 -16.71 -2.15 2.08
N TRP A 260 -16.36 -3.43 2.06
CA TRP A 260 -16.76 -4.34 1.00
C TRP A 260 -18.26 -4.62 1.06
N GLN A 261 -18.94 -4.45 -0.07
CA GLN A 261 -20.36 -4.77 -0.17
C GLN A 261 -20.53 -6.22 -0.67
N PRO A 262 -21.35 -7.06 -0.01
CA PRO A 262 -21.51 -8.47 -0.39
C PRO A 262 -21.82 -8.70 -1.87
N ASP A 263 -22.62 -7.84 -2.47
CA ASP A 263 -23.03 -7.94 -3.88
C ASP A 263 -21.86 -7.73 -4.86
N TRP A 264 -20.75 -7.09 -4.45
CA TRP A 264 -19.58 -6.87 -5.30
C TRP A 264 -18.92 -8.18 -5.76
N LYS A 265 -19.13 -9.28 -5.03
CA LYS A 265 -18.62 -10.60 -5.45
C LYS A 265 -19.29 -11.13 -6.73
N THR A 266 -20.54 -10.74 -6.97
CA THR A 266 -21.30 -11.17 -8.16
C THR A 266 -21.51 -10.05 -9.18
N LYS A 267 -21.51 -8.80 -8.71
CA LYS A 267 -21.71 -7.58 -9.50
C LYS A 267 -20.70 -6.52 -9.03
N PRO A 268 -19.40 -6.71 -9.30
CA PRO A 268 -18.39 -5.75 -8.89
C PRO A 268 -18.65 -4.39 -9.57
N PRO A 269 -18.43 -3.27 -8.86
CA PRO A 269 -18.32 -1.96 -9.48
C PRO A 269 -17.27 -1.97 -10.60
N ASP A 270 -17.38 -1.06 -11.57
CA ASP A 270 -16.46 -1.00 -12.72
C ASP A 270 -14.99 -0.71 -12.34
N TRP A 271 -14.77 -0.19 -11.12
CA TRP A 271 -13.46 0.07 -10.54
C TRP A 271 -12.87 -1.14 -9.80
N VAL A 272 -13.67 -2.17 -9.47
CA VAL A 272 -13.17 -3.44 -8.92
C VAL A 272 -12.81 -4.37 -10.08
N GLY A 273 -11.56 -4.78 -10.10
CA GLY A 273 -10.95 -5.62 -11.14
C GLY A 273 -10.95 -7.10 -10.79
N LYS A 274 -9.97 -7.81 -11.36
CA LYS A 274 -9.82 -9.26 -11.18
C LYS A 274 -9.34 -9.59 -9.76
N PRO A 275 -9.74 -10.76 -9.22
CA PRO A 275 -9.15 -11.28 -7.99
C PRO A 275 -7.65 -11.49 -8.17
N ASN A 276 -6.88 -11.27 -7.12
CA ASN A 276 -5.47 -11.61 -7.04
C ASN A 276 -5.35 -13.12 -6.72
N PRO A 277 -4.81 -13.96 -7.63
CA PRO A 277 -4.69 -15.39 -7.39
C PRO A 277 -3.73 -15.73 -6.25
N ASP A 278 -2.73 -14.88 -6.00
CA ASP A 278 -1.72 -15.08 -4.96
C ASP A 278 -2.23 -14.69 -3.57
N TRP A 279 -3.27 -13.84 -3.53
CA TRP A 279 -3.89 -13.34 -2.30
C TRP A 279 -5.42 -13.46 -2.37
N PRO A 280 -5.97 -14.65 -2.04
CA PRO A 280 -7.41 -14.88 -2.05
C PRO A 280 -8.18 -13.85 -1.21
N GLY A 281 -9.27 -13.32 -1.77
CA GLY A 281 -10.06 -12.25 -1.14
C GLY A 281 -9.62 -10.83 -1.53
N SER A 282 -8.43 -10.66 -2.13
CA SER A 282 -7.97 -9.39 -2.69
C SER A 282 -8.33 -9.24 -4.17
N TYR A 283 -8.66 -8.01 -4.58
CA TYR A 283 -9.11 -7.65 -5.92
C TYR A 283 -8.40 -6.38 -6.38
N ARG A 284 -7.78 -6.39 -7.57
CA ARG A 284 -7.15 -5.19 -8.15
C ARG A 284 -8.17 -4.08 -8.31
N VAL A 285 -7.80 -2.82 -8.06
CA VAL A 285 -8.73 -1.68 -8.21
C VAL A 285 -8.19 -0.63 -9.17
N LYS A 286 -9.09 0.00 -9.93
CA LYS A 286 -8.80 1.22 -10.68
C LYS A 286 -8.65 2.37 -9.69
N TYR A 287 -7.50 2.46 -9.05
CA TYR A 287 -7.27 3.32 -7.89
C TYR A 287 -7.38 4.83 -8.15
N TRP A 288 -7.41 5.24 -9.43
CA TRP A 288 -7.72 6.61 -9.84
C TRP A 288 -9.20 6.98 -9.69
N ARG A 289 -10.10 5.99 -9.49
CA ARG A 289 -11.54 6.21 -9.45
C ARG A 289 -11.98 6.90 -8.16
N PRO A 290 -12.80 7.97 -8.23
CA PRO A 290 -13.27 8.68 -7.04
C PRO A 290 -13.94 7.79 -6.00
N GLU A 291 -14.66 6.76 -6.45
CA GLU A 291 -15.33 5.78 -5.60
C GLU A 291 -14.34 5.05 -4.69
N TRP A 292 -13.21 4.61 -5.24
CA TRP A 292 -12.14 3.98 -4.46
C TRP A 292 -11.48 4.99 -3.51
N LYS A 293 -11.15 6.18 -4.01
CA LYS A 293 -10.54 7.25 -3.20
C LYS A 293 -11.40 7.60 -1.98
N HIS A 294 -12.73 7.62 -2.13
CA HIS A 294 -13.66 7.89 -1.05
C HIS A 294 -13.70 6.79 0.03
N LEU A 295 -13.40 5.53 -0.33
CA LEU A 295 -13.22 4.47 0.65
C LEU A 295 -11.91 4.63 1.42
N LEU A 296 -10.88 5.19 0.78
CA LEU A 296 -9.57 5.41 1.40
C LEU A 296 -9.56 6.64 2.31
N TYR A 297 -10.10 7.79 1.90
CA TYR A 297 -10.00 9.02 2.69
C TYR A 297 -11.17 10.00 2.44
N GLY A 298 -11.33 10.96 3.36
CA GLY A 298 -12.22 12.12 3.19
C GLY A 298 -13.54 12.04 3.97
N SER A 299 -13.71 11.03 4.83
CA SER A 299 -14.89 10.89 5.69
C SER A 299 -14.54 10.09 6.95
N ASP A 300 -15.31 10.23 8.03
CA ASP A 300 -15.03 9.51 9.29
C ASP A 300 -15.06 7.98 9.15
N GLY A 301 -15.77 7.46 8.14
CA GLY A 301 -15.82 6.04 7.82
C GLY A 301 -14.72 5.57 6.86
N ALA A 302 -13.98 6.49 6.24
CA ALA A 302 -12.92 6.14 5.30
C ALA A 302 -11.72 5.52 6.02
N TYR A 303 -10.99 4.63 5.34
CA TYR A 303 -10.00 3.78 5.98
C TYR A 303 -8.84 4.56 6.62
N LEU A 304 -8.27 5.54 5.91
CA LEU A 304 -7.22 6.40 6.43
C LEU A 304 -7.71 7.27 7.59
N ASP A 305 -8.96 7.74 7.57
CA ASP A 305 -9.54 8.49 8.68
C ASP A 305 -9.67 7.64 9.95
N GLN A 306 -10.04 6.37 9.81
CA GLN A 306 -10.03 5.42 10.94
C GLN A 306 -8.61 5.19 11.48
N ILE A 307 -7.61 5.08 10.61
CA ILE A 307 -6.19 4.96 11.02
C ILE A 307 -5.72 6.21 11.78
N LEU A 308 -6.06 7.40 11.28
CA LEU A 308 -5.72 8.67 11.93
C LEU A 308 -6.36 8.76 13.32
N ASN A 309 -7.64 8.39 13.42
CA ASN A 309 -8.40 8.36 14.67
C ASN A 309 -7.85 7.35 15.67
N ALA A 310 -7.36 6.19 15.20
CA ALA A 310 -6.72 5.17 16.03
C ALA A 310 -5.32 5.56 16.53
N GLY A 311 -4.76 6.69 16.11
CA GLY A 311 -3.53 7.25 16.70
C GLY A 311 -2.21 6.72 16.10
N PHE A 312 -2.25 5.98 15.00
CA PHE A 312 -1.05 5.45 14.31
C PHE A 312 -0.10 6.55 13.87
N ASP A 313 1.21 6.35 13.90
CA ASP A 313 2.21 7.34 13.47
C ASP A 313 2.19 7.62 11.97
N GLY A 314 1.71 6.66 11.19
CA GLY A 314 1.73 6.72 9.75
C GLY A 314 1.05 5.51 9.11
N VAL A 315 1.16 5.44 7.79
CA VAL A 315 0.68 4.32 6.98
C VAL A 315 1.83 3.68 6.21
N PHE A 316 1.71 2.36 6.08
CA PHE A 316 2.41 1.55 5.10
C PHE A 316 1.47 1.32 3.91
N LEU A 317 1.72 2.04 2.81
CA LEU A 317 0.93 1.98 1.59
C LEU A 317 1.32 0.75 0.78
N ASP A 318 0.48 -0.27 0.81
CA ASP A 318 0.76 -1.52 0.13
C ASP A 318 0.13 -1.59 -1.26
N VAL A 319 0.68 -2.47 -2.11
CA VAL A 319 0.23 -2.71 -3.48
C VAL A 319 0.35 -1.47 -4.38
N MET A 320 1.39 -0.64 -4.16
CA MET A 320 1.65 0.49 -5.06
C MET A 320 2.09 0.02 -6.45
N ASP A 321 2.51 -1.23 -6.61
CA ASP A 321 2.85 -1.86 -7.88
C ASP A 321 1.63 -2.26 -8.74
N ALA A 322 0.40 -2.02 -8.25
CA ALA A 322 -0.83 -2.38 -8.97
C ALA A 322 -0.94 -1.79 -10.38
N TRP A 323 -0.21 -0.70 -10.67
CA TRP A 323 -0.09 -0.10 -12.01
C TRP A 323 0.35 -1.13 -13.06
N GLN A 324 1.15 -2.14 -12.69
CA GLN A 324 1.63 -3.19 -13.59
C GLN A 324 0.51 -4.05 -14.19
N THR A 325 -0.68 -4.04 -13.56
CA THR A 325 -1.88 -4.72 -14.04
C THR A 325 -2.51 -4.01 -15.24
N TYR A 326 -2.28 -2.71 -15.37
CA TYR A 326 -2.94 -1.83 -16.33
C TYR A 326 -1.94 -1.45 -17.42
N LYS A 327 -1.76 -2.33 -18.39
CA LYS A 327 -0.96 -2.11 -19.61
C LYS A 327 -1.85 -1.88 -20.81
#